data_AF-A0A922YCY9-F1
#
_entry.id   AF-A0A922YCY9-F1
#
_cell.length_a   1.000
_cell.length_b   1.000
_cell.length_c   1.000
_cell.angle_alpha   90.00
_cell.angle_beta   90.00
_cell.angle_gamma   90.00
#
_symmetry.space_group_name_H-M   'P 1'
#
loop_
_entity.id
_entity.type
_entity.pdbx_description
1 polymer ?
#
loop_
_entity_poly.entity_id
_entity_poly.type
_entity_poly.pdbx_seq_one_letter_code
_entity_poly.pdbx_strand_id
1 'polypeptide(L)'
;MPAPAAPAVPHAHDSRPPRALLMACAALVVFALLGVSVVRLTGSTHTSDWRPLTVDTLSFQFVDGEGGEILAIDADTGAVVHTWAPETGGFVRTSLRSLALDRARDGIGAGPPFSLHLTGNGRFILEDPATGQWISLDAFGKDNVAEFARLFEEGRAAR
;
A
#
# COMPACT_ATOMS: atom_id res chain seq x y z
N MET A 1 6.63 76.51 19.09
CA MET A 1 5.25 76.01 19.19
C MET A 1 5.25 74.55 18.74
N PRO A 2 5.24 73.56 19.65
CA PRO A 2 5.18 72.15 19.24
C PRO A 2 3.76 71.77 18.81
N ALA A 3 3.64 70.99 17.74
CA ALA A 3 2.36 70.50 17.19
C ALA A 3 1.66 69.54 18.17
N PRO A 4 0.31 69.52 18.22
CA PRO A 4 -0.41 68.57 19.07
C PRO A 4 -0.21 67.14 18.55
N ALA A 5 0.17 66.23 19.43
CA ALA A 5 0.24 64.80 19.14
C ALA A 5 -1.16 64.28 18.76
N ALA A 6 -1.25 63.60 17.63
CA ALA A 6 -2.50 62.97 17.20
C ALA A 6 -2.93 61.88 18.20
N PRO A 7 -4.23 61.73 18.49
CA PRO A 7 -4.70 60.69 19.41
C PRO A 7 -4.44 59.29 18.81
N ALA A 8 -3.80 58.42 19.58
CA ALA A 8 -3.64 57.01 19.21
C ALA A 8 -5.04 56.36 19.15
N VAL A 9 -5.40 55.82 17.99
CA VAL A 9 -6.65 55.06 17.83
C VAL A 9 -6.54 53.75 18.63
N PRO A 10 -7.49 53.42 19.52
CA PRO A 10 -7.46 52.14 20.21
C PRO A 10 -7.80 51.03 19.21
N HIS A 11 -6.82 50.21 18.84
CA HIS A 11 -7.06 48.98 18.08
C HIS A 11 -7.57 47.89 19.03
N ALA A 12 -8.87 47.89 19.35
CA ALA A 12 -9.51 46.81 20.09
C ALA A 12 -9.71 45.59 19.16
N HIS A 13 -8.77 44.65 19.16
CA HIS A 13 -8.95 43.34 18.53
C HIS A 13 -9.60 42.38 19.53
N ASP A 14 -10.90 42.52 19.79
CA ASP A 14 -11.66 41.48 20.48
C ASP A 14 -12.15 40.45 19.45
N SER A 15 -11.21 39.65 18.94
CA SER A 15 -11.42 38.69 17.85
C SER A 15 -11.98 37.35 18.34
N ARG A 16 -12.82 37.34 19.37
CA ARG A 16 -13.44 36.11 19.87
C ARG A 16 -14.49 35.66 18.85
N PRO A 17 -14.27 34.53 18.14
CA PRO A 17 -15.24 34.07 17.16
C PRO A 17 -16.59 33.78 17.85
N PRO A 18 -17.72 34.04 17.19
CA PRO A 18 -19.04 33.81 17.77
C PRO A 18 -19.19 32.32 18.13
N ARG A 19 -19.75 32.05 19.32
CA ARG A 19 -19.86 30.68 19.86
C ARG A 19 -20.55 29.70 18.91
N ALA A 20 -21.51 30.18 18.12
CA ALA A 20 -22.19 29.38 17.10
C ALA A 20 -21.24 28.87 16.00
N LEU A 21 -20.26 29.68 15.58
CA LEU A 21 -19.25 29.27 14.61
C LEU A 21 -18.34 28.19 15.20
N LEU A 22 -17.91 28.35 16.45
CA LEU A 22 -17.11 27.33 17.15
C LEU A 22 -17.87 26.00 17.28
N MET A 23 -19.16 26.05 17.63
CA MET A 23 -20.00 24.86 17.70
C MET A 23 -20.17 24.18 16.33
N ALA A 24 -20.35 24.96 15.25
CA ALA A 24 -20.45 24.41 13.90
C ALA A 24 -19.14 23.73 13.46
N CYS A 25 -17.99 24.35 13.74
CA CYS A 25 -16.68 23.74 13.50
C CYS A 25 -16.49 22.45 14.30
N ALA A 26 -16.83 22.46 15.59
CA ALA A 26 -16.75 21.27 16.44
C ALA A 26 -17.68 20.16 15.93
N ALA A 27 -18.92 20.49 15.55
CA ALA A 27 -19.86 19.54 14.98
C ALA A 27 -19.36 18.95 13.66
N LEU A 28 -18.75 19.75 12.78
CA LEU A 28 -18.17 19.28 11.53
C LEU A 28 -17.00 18.31 11.78
N VAL A 29 -16.11 18.64 12.72
CA VAL A 29 -14.99 17.75 13.10
C VAL A 29 -15.51 16.43 13.66
N VAL A 30 -16.48 16.47 14.58
CA VAL A 30 -17.08 15.26 15.15
C VAL A 30 -17.78 14.44 14.07
N PHE A 31 -18.54 15.09 13.17
CA PHE A 31 -19.20 14.41 12.07
C PHE A 31 -18.20 13.72 11.12
N ALA A 32 -17.13 14.41 10.75
CA ALA A 32 -16.07 13.84 9.92
C ALA A 32 -15.38 12.65 10.61
N LEU A 33 -15.03 12.79 11.89
CA LEU A 33 -14.43 11.72 12.68
C LEU A 33 -15.38 10.51 12.79
N LEU A 34 -16.66 10.74 13.08
CA LEU A 34 -17.67 9.67 13.13
C LEU A 34 -17.80 8.96 11.79
N GLY A 35 -17.87 9.70 10.67
CA GLY A 35 -17.92 9.11 9.33
C GLY A 35 -16.72 8.23 9.04
N VAL A 36 -15.51 8.72 9.33
CA VAL A 36 -14.27 7.94 9.17
C VAL A 36 -14.25 6.73 10.10
N SER A 37 -14.61 6.89 11.37
CA SER A 37 -14.66 5.81 12.36
C SER A 37 -15.63 4.71 11.92
N VAL A 38 -16.82 5.05 11.42
CA VAL A 38 -17.78 4.08 10.90
C VAL A 38 -17.15 3.29 9.75
N VAL A 39 -16.63 3.96 8.70
CA VAL A 39 -16.01 3.29 7.55
C VAL A 39 -14.85 2.39 7.96
N ARG A 40 -14.02 2.84 8.92
CA ARG A 40 -12.88 2.09 9.43
C ARG A 40 -13.28 0.88 10.27
N LEU A 41 -14.29 1.02 11.14
CA LEU A 41 -14.77 -0.06 12.01
C LEU A 41 -15.62 -1.09 11.26
N THR A 42 -16.38 -0.67 10.25
CA THR A 42 -17.19 -1.59 9.42
C THR A 42 -16.38 -2.26 8.31
N GLY A 43 -15.10 -1.92 8.15
CA GLY A 43 -14.25 -2.47 7.10
C GLY A 43 -14.78 -2.19 5.69
N SER A 44 -15.60 -1.14 5.52
CA SER A 44 -16.30 -0.83 4.26
C SER A 44 -15.39 -0.18 3.22
N THR A 45 -14.16 -0.67 3.08
CA THR A 45 -13.38 -0.50 1.86
C THR A 45 -14.03 -1.40 0.81
N HIS A 46 -14.72 -0.81 -0.17
CA HIS A 46 -15.19 -1.50 -1.38
C HIS A 46 -13.98 -1.93 -2.24
N THR A 47 -13.16 -2.84 -1.72
CA THR A 47 -12.25 -3.62 -2.53
C THR A 47 -13.05 -4.82 -3.00
N SER A 48 -13.27 -4.98 -4.31
CA SER A 48 -13.83 -6.23 -4.83
C SER A 48 -12.98 -7.38 -4.30
N ASP A 49 -13.61 -8.30 -3.56
CA ASP A 49 -12.92 -9.48 -3.06
C ASP A 49 -12.46 -10.29 -4.27
N TRP A 50 -11.15 -10.33 -4.47
CA TRP A 50 -10.52 -10.95 -5.61
C TRP A 50 -10.33 -12.45 -5.41
N ARG A 51 -10.38 -12.94 -4.16
CA ARG A 51 -10.11 -14.33 -3.81
C ARG A 51 -11.05 -15.33 -4.51
N PRO A 52 -12.37 -15.06 -4.65
CA PRO A 52 -13.25 -15.94 -5.40
C PRO A 52 -12.97 -15.98 -6.91
N LEU A 53 -12.25 -14.98 -7.44
CA LEU A 53 -11.86 -14.93 -8.85
C LEU A 53 -10.52 -15.63 -9.11
N THR A 54 -9.76 -16.00 -8.08
CA THR A 54 -8.48 -16.68 -8.23
C THR A 54 -8.65 -18.02 -8.92
N VAL A 55 -7.94 -18.22 -10.03
CA VAL A 55 -7.92 -19.49 -10.80
C VAL A 55 -6.64 -20.28 -10.56
N ASP A 56 -5.55 -19.62 -10.17
CA ASP A 56 -4.27 -20.28 -9.95
C ASP A 56 -3.39 -19.44 -8.98
N THR A 57 -2.48 -20.10 -8.27
CA THR A 57 -1.65 -19.47 -7.22
C THR A 57 -0.30 -20.16 -7.10
N LEU A 58 0.76 -19.35 -7.12
CA LEU A 58 2.14 -19.79 -6.88
C LEU A 58 2.72 -19.06 -5.68
N SER A 59 3.53 -19.75 -4.88
CA SER A 59 4.16 -19.20 -3.69
C SER A 59 5.66 -19.00 -3.93
N PHE A 60 6.16 -17.81 -3.62
CA PHE A 60 7.56 -17.45 -3.85
C PHE A 60 8.20 -16.84 -2.60
N GLN A 61 9.42 -17.27 -2.30
CA GLN A 61 10.35 -16.53 -1.45
C GLN A 61 11.20 -15.62 -2.33
N PHE A 62 11.32 -14.36 -1.93
CA PHE A 62 12.17 -13.39 -2.61
C PHE A 62 13.39 -13.09 -1.77
N VAL A 63 14.56 -13.25 -2.36
CA VAL A 63 15.85 -13.01 -1.70
C VAL A 63 16.63 -11.98 -2.49
N ASP A 64 17.10 -10.94 -1.80
CA ASP A 64 18.09 -10.02 -2.36
C ASP A 64 19.45 -10.72 -2.36
N GLY A 65 20.06 -10.86 -3.54
CA GLY A 65 21.39 -11.45 -3.67
C GLY A 65 22.50 -10.44 -3.41
N GLU A 66 23.72 -10.94 -3.21
CA GLU A 66 24.88 -10.12 -2.83
C GLU A 66 25.29 -9.10 -3.91
N GLY A 67 24.98 -9.38 -5.18
CA GLY A 67 25.25 -8.48 -6.30
C GLY A 67 24.15 -7.45 -6.58
N GLY A 68 23.07 -7.43 -5.79
CA GLY A 68 21.90 -6.56 -6.01
C GLY A 68 20.81 -7.19 -6.89
N GLU A 69 20.99 -8.44 -7.31
CA GLU A 69 19.94 -9.26 -7.91
C GLU A 69 18.76 -9.53 -6.96
N ILE A 70 17.62 -9.89 -7.53
CA ILE A 70 16.48 -10.45 -6.80
C ILE A 70 16.30 -11.87 -7.31
N LEU A 71 16.22 -12.83 -6.40
CA LEU A 71 15.90 -14.23 -6.72
C LEU A 71 14.47 -14.51 -6.27
N ALA A 72 13.63 -15.01 -7.19
CA ALA A 72 12.36 -15.65 -6.85
C ALA A 72 12.58 -17.16 -6.76
N ILE A 73 12.34 -17.70 -5.57
CA ILE A 73 12.47 -19.11 -5.25
C ILE A 73 11.07 -19.65 -5.04
N ASP A 74 10.67 -20.69 -5.77
CA ASP A 74 9.38 -21.35 -5.52
C ASP A 74 9.40 -21.95 -4.11
N ALA A 75 8.40 -21.61 -3.30
CA ALA A 75 8.37 -21.94 -1.89
C ALA A 75 8.09 -23.43 -1.62
N ASP A 76 7.52 -24.14 -2.60
CA ASP A 76 7.15 -25.56 -2.47
C ASP A 76 8.32 -26.46 -2.88
N THR A 77 9.06 -26.09 -3.92
CA THR A 77 10.16 -26.88 -4.52
C THR A 77 11.54 -26.41 -4.06
N GLY A 78 11.68 -25.16 -3.63
CA GLY A 78 12.97 -24.53 -3.32
C GLY A 78 13.82 -24.20 -4.55
N ALA A 79 13.28 -24.34 -5.77
CA ALA A 79 13.99 -24.02 -7.00
C ALA A 79 14.00 -22.50 -7.26
N VAL A 80 15.13 -21.98 -7.73
CA VAL A 80 15.19 -20.61 -8.26
C VAL A 80 14.43 -20.60 -9.58
N VAL A 81 13.29 -19.91 -9.59
CA VAL A 81 12.41 -19.78 -10.76
C VAL A 81 12.88 -18.64 -11.66
N HIS A 82 13.19 -17.50 -11.06
CA HIS A 82 13.61 -16.31 -11.80
C HIS A 82 14.65 -15.50 -11.05
N THR A 83 15.54 -14.86 -11.80
CA THR A 83 16.53 -13.92 -11.26
C THR A 83 16.46 -12.60 -12.02
N TRP A 84 16.12 -11.52 -11.33
CA TRP A 84 16.27 -10.17 -11.85
C TRP A 84 17.71 -9.70 -11.62
N ALA A 85 18.40 -9.31 -12.70
CA ALA A 85 19.73 -8.73 -12.62
C ALA A 85 19.74 -7.40 -11.84
N PRO A 86 20.92 -6.92 -11.40
CA PRO A 86 21.04 -5.61 -10.76
C PRO A 86 20.43 -4.51 -11.64
N GLU A 87 19.84 -3.48 -11.01
CA GLU A 87 19.12 -2.38 -11.69
C GLU A 87 17.89 -2.80 -12.52
N THR A 88 17.49 -4.08 -12.49
CA THR A 88 16.24 -4.58 -13.10
C THR A 88 15.22 -4.97 -12.04
N GLY A 89 13.95 -5.18 -12.42
CA GLY A 89 12.90 -5.55 -11.47
C GLY A 89 12.58 -4.45 -10.46
N GLY A 90 12.75 -3.18 -10.84
CA GLY A 90 12.47 -2.05 -9.96
C GLY A 90 11.04 -2.07 -9.40
N PHE A 91 10.07 -2.50 -10.21
CA PHE A 91 8.67 -2.65 -9.80
C PHE A 91 8.46 -3.84 -8.85
N VAL A 92 9.14 -4.97 -9.09
CA VAL A 92 9.16 -6.10 -8.14
C VAL A 92 9.68 -5.65 -6.78
N ARG A 93 10.82 -4.94 -6.77
CA ARG A 93 11.44 -4.44 -5.53
C ARG A 93 10.55 -3.48 -4.76
N THR A 94 9.91 -2.53 -5.46
CA THR A 94 9.01 -1.57 -4.79
C THR A 94 7.77 -2.25 -4.24
N SER A 95 7.18 -3.20 -4.96
CA SER A 95 6.02 -3.98 -4.51
C SER A 95 6.34 -4.83 -3.27
N LEU A 96 7.48 -5.54 -3.29
CA LEU A 96 7.94 -6.33 -2.15
C LEU A 96 8.27 -5.44 -0.95
N ARG A 97 8.91 -4.29 -1.18
CA ARG A 97 9.22 -3.33 -0.11
C ARG A 97 7.96 -2.77 0.55
N SER A 98 6.90 -2.48 -0.21
CA SER A 98 5.63 -2.05 0.40
C SER A 98 5.05 -3.11 1.31
N LEU A 99 5.03 -4.39 0.89
CA LEU A 99 4.52 -5.48 1.74
C LEU A 99 5.45 -5.77 2.93
N ALA A 100 6.76 -5.68 2.74
CA ALA A 100 7.73 -5.84 3.82
C ALA A 100 7.63 -4.72 4.88
N LEU A 101 7.24 -3.51 4.48
CA LEU A 101 6.94 -2.43 5.42
C LEU A 101 5.73 -2.77 6.29
N ASP A 102 4.70 -3.40 5.71
CA ASP A 102 3.55 -3.87 6.48
C ASP A 102 3.93 -5.02 7.43
N ARG A 103 4.76 -5.97 6.98
CA ARG A 103 5.35 -7.00 7.87
C ARG A 103 6.09 -6.39 9.05
N ALA A 104 6.91 -5.37 8.81
CA ALA A 104 7.68 -4.72 9.85
C ALA A 104 6.78 -4.04 10.91
N ARG A 105 5.61 -3.53 10.53
CA ARG A 105 4.61 -2.98 11.46
C ARG A 105 4.05 -4.06 12.39
N ASP A 106 3.91 -5.27 11.89
CA ASP A 106 3.35 -6.42 12.61
C ASP A 106 4.45 -7.30 13.27
N GLY A 107 5.73 -6.88 13.19
CA GLY A 107 6.86 -7.63 13.76
C GLY A 107 7.20 -8.92 13.02
N ILE A 108 6.79 -9.05 11.75
CA ILE A 108 7.01 -10.23 10.91
C ILE A 108 8.31 -10.06 10.10
N GLY A 109 9.12 -11.12 10.05
CA GLY A 109 10.37 -11.15 9.29
C GLY A 109 10.20 -11.48 7.80
N ALA A 110 11.31 -11.62 7.08
CA ALA A 110 11.32 -11.95 5.64
C ALA A 110 11.02 -13.43 5.32
N GLY A 111 10.91 -14.30 6.34
CA GLY A 111 10.78 -15.75 6.16
C GLY A 111 9.52 -16.23 5.43
N PRO A 112 8.30 -15.71 5.73
CA PRO A 112 7.09 -16.17 5.06
C PRO A 112 7.12 -15.89 3.55
N PRO A 113 6.69 -16.83 2.70
CA PRO A 113 6.58 -16.61 1.26
C PRO A 113 5.46 -15.62 0.93
N PHE A 114 5.54 -15.03 -0.25
CA PHE A 114 4.46 -14.25 -0.85
C PHE A 114 3.70 -15.14 -1.85
N SER A 115 2.42 -14.84 -2.07
CA SER A 115 1.58 -15.56 -3.01
C SER A 115 1.28 -14.68 -4.22
N LEU A 116 1.54 -15.21 -5.42
CA LEU A 116 1.16 -14.59 -6.67
C LEU A 116 -0.06 -15.31 -7.23
N HIS A 117 -1.18 -14.60 -7.28
CA HIS A 117 -2.46 -15.11 -7.74
C HIS A 117 -2.75 -14.65 -9.16
N LEU A 118 -3.19 -15.58 -9.99
CA LEU A 118 -3.84 -15.29 -11.26
C LEU A 118 -5.34 -15.41 -11.07
N THR A 119 -6.08 -14.38 -11.47
CA THR A 119 -7.54 -14.37 -11.43
C THR A 119 -8.13 -14.72 -12.81
N GLY A 120 -9.39 -15.15 -12.84
CA GLY A 120 -10.07 -15.61 -14.04
C GLY A 120 -10.31 -14.52 -15.10
N ASN A 121 -10.12 -13.24 -14.76
CA ASN A 121 -10.12 -12.13 -15.70
C ASN A 121 -8.69 -11.73 -16.16
N GLY A 122 -7.68 -12.55 -15.88
CA GLY A 122 -6.30 -12.36 -16.33
C GLY A 122 -5.50 -11.37 -15.48
N ARG A 123 -6.00 -11.01 -14.29
CA ARG A 123 -5.35 -10.06 -13.40
C ARG A 123 -4.40 -10.75 -12.43
N PHE A 124 -3.26 -10.11 -12.17
CA PHE A 124 -2.27 -10.59 -11.20
C PHE A 124 -2.36 -9.83 -9.88
N ILE A 125 -2.30 -10.59 -8.79
CA ILE A 125 -2.35 -10.07 -7.42
C ILE A 125 -1.20 -10.67 -6.63
N LEU A 126 -0.40 -9.80 -6.01
CA LEU A 126 0.63 -10.19 -5.07
C LEU A 126 0.08 -10.04 -3.66
N GLU A 127 -0.05 -11.13 -2.93
CA GLU A 127 -0.50 -11.17 -1.54
C GLU A 127 0.67 -11.55 -0.62
N ASP A 128 0.69 -10.95 0.57
CA ASP A 128 1.44 -11.45 1.72
C ASP A 128 0.48 -12.17 2.69
N PRO A 129 0.46 -13.51 2.70
CA PRO A 129 -0.43 -14.28 3.56
C PRO A 129 -0.20 -14.03 5.06
N ALA A 130 1.00 -13.56 5.44
CA ALA A 130 1.35 -13.32 6.84
C ALA A 130 0.65 -12.07 7.42
N THR A 131 0.40 -11.05 6.59
CA THR A 131 -0.26 -9.79 6.97
C THR A 131 -1.65 -9.64 6.36
N GLY A 132 -2.00 -10.46 5.38
CA GLY A 132 -3.22 -10.34 4.57
C GLY A 132 -3.23 -9.12 3.64
N GLN A 133 -2.12 -8.39 3.54
CA GLN A 133 -1.96 -7.27 2.62
C GLN A 133 -1.75 -7.78 1.19
N TRP A 134 -2.27 -7.05 0.21
CA TRP A 134 -2.17 -7.43 -1.19
C TRP A 134 -2.09 -6.22 -2.11
N ILE A 135 -1.52 -6.44 -3.29
CA ILE A 135 -1.33 -5.44 -4.34
C ILE A 135 -1.90 -6.02 -5.63
N SER A 136 -2.85 -5.32 -6.25
CA SER A 136 -3.25 -5.64 -7.62
C SER A 136 -2.26 -5.02 -8.59
N LEU A 137 -1.62 -5.86 -9.39
CA LEU A 137 -0.51 -5.45 -10.26
C LEU A 137 -1.01 -4.74 -11.53
N ASP A 138 -2.27 -4.95 -11.93
CA ASP A 138 -2.85 -4.39 -13.15
C ASP A 138 -2.97 -2.87 -13.15
N ALA A 139 -3.01 -2.25 -11.96
CA ALA A 139 -3.08 -0.81 -11.81
C ALA A 139 -1.79 -0.08 -12.26
N PHE A 140 -0.70 -0.82 -12.46
CA PHE A 140 0.63 -0.25 -12.68
C PHE A 140 1.09 -0.28 -14.15
N GLY A 141 0.21 -0.71 -15.07
CA GLY A 141 0.48 -0.71 -16.52
C GLY A 141 1.12 -2.00 -17.03
N LYS A 142 1.00 -2.22 -18.35
CA LYS A 142 1.32 -3.50 -19.01
C LYS A 142 2.75 -4.01 -18.76
N ASP A 143 3.73 -3.12 -18.74
CA ASP A 143 5.15 -3.53 -18.66
C ASP A 143 5.48 -4.04 -17.26
N ASN A 144 4.90 -3.43 -16.22
CA ASN A 144 5.03 -3.85 -14.82
C ASN A 144 4.32 -5.19 -14.57
N VAL A 145 3.13 -5.37 -15.14
CA VAL A 145 2.39 -6.65 -15.07
C VAL A 145 3.18 -7.76 -15.76
N ALA A 146 3.85 -7.47 -16.88
CA ALA A 146 4.59 -8.45 -17.64
C ALA A 146 5.74 -9.09 -16.85
N GLU A 147 6.37 -8.37 -15.92
CA GLU A 147 7.42 -8.94 -15.06
C GLU A 147 6.87 -10.07 -14.16
N PHE A 148 5.69 -9.86 -13.57
CA PHE A 148 5.04 -10.86 -12.72
C PHE A 148 4.37 -11.97 -13.54
N ALA A 149 3.81 -11.64 -14.70
CA ALA A 149 3.28 -12.64 -15.61
C ALA A 149 4.37 -13.62 -16.07
N ARG A 150 5.56 -13.12 -16.40
CA ARG A 150 6.72 -13.95 -16.73
C ARG A 150 7.11 -14.86 -15.57
N LEU A 151 7.24 -14.31 -14.37
CA LEU A 151 7.53 -15.10 -13.17
C LEU A 151 6.50 -16.22 -12.96
N PHE A 152 5.21 -15.91 -13.17
CA PHE A 152 4.14 -16.88 -13.00
C PHE A 152 4.23 -18.02 -14.00
N GLU A 153 4.47 -17.73 -15.28
CA GLU A 153 4.63 -18.75 -16.32
C GLU A 153 5.88 -19.62 -16.07
N GLU A 154 7.00 -19.01 -15.70
CA GLU A 154 8.23 -19.74 -15.36
C GLU A 154 8.02 -20.65 -14.13
N GLY A 155 7.33 -20.15 -13.10
CA GLY A 155 7.03 -20.94 -11.90
C GLY A 155 6.07 -22.10 -12.16
N ARG A 156 5.08 -21.89 -13.04
CA ARG A 156 4.17 -22.95 -13.48
C ARG A 156 4.91 -24.04 -14.26
N ALA A 157 5.88 -23.66 -15.10
CA ALA A 157 6.67 -24.59 -15.90
C ALA A 157 7.72 -25.36 -15.07
N ALA A 158 8.13 -24.82 -13.92
CA ALA A 158 9.13 -25.42 -13.04
C ALA A 158 8.54 -26.44 -12.04
N ARG A 159 7.22 -26.59 -11.97
CA ARG A 159 6.49 -27.55 -11.12
C ARG A 159 6.19 -28.86 -11.86
#